data_AF-A0A3M1SSM6-F1
#
_entry.id   AF-A0A3M1SSM6-F1
#
_cell.length_a   1.000
_cell.length_b   1.000
_cell.length_c   1.000
_cell.angle_alpha   90.00
_cell.angle_beta   90.00
_cell.angle_gamma   90.00
#
_symmetry.space_group_name_H-M   'P 1'
#
loop_
_entity.id
_entity.type
_entity.pdbx_description
1 polymer ?
#
loop_
_entity_poly.entity_id
_entity_poly.type
_entity_poly.pdbx_seq_one_letter_code
_entity_poly.pdbx_strand_id
1 'polypeptide(L)'
;LNRQELILERFRLVIDRKISATRTRTHGKYRLGQVLYTGKDFIIIDFKGETDRPLNERRMKRSPLRDVAGMLQSFSYASKVALRNEIESGTITPRDRGIMEDVMHFWDRWVSAAFLNRYLETAANANFLPKTELELNILLDAYLLEKAVYELNRQLARRSHLMEISLEWILQLLE
;
A
#
# COMPACT_ATOMS: atom_id res chain seq x y z
N LEU A 1 0.85 16.21 13.72
CA LEU A 1 1.43 16.16 12.35
C LEU A 1 1.06 17.47 11.64
N ASN A 2 1.98 18.44 11.58
CA ASN A 2 1.79 19.69 10.80
C ASN A 2 2.04 19.44 9.30
N ARG A 3 1.50 18.34 8.76
CA ARG A 3 1.75 17.84 7.40
C ARG A 3 0.45 17.66 6.60
N GLN A 4 -0.68 18.09 7.15
CA GLN A 4 -2.00 17.95 6.52
C GLN A 4 -2.07 18.63 5.15
N GLU A 5 -1.52 19.84 5.03
CA GLU A 5 -1.52 20.57 3.76
C GLU A 5 -0.78 19.81 2.66
N LEU A 6 0.40 19.24 2.96
CA LEU A 6 1.16 18.42 2.02
C LEU A 6 0.37 17.19 1.54
N ILE A 7 -0.35 16.51 2.43
CA ILE A 7 -1.20 15.37 2.06
C ILE A 7 -2.33 15.82 1.12
N LEU A 8 -2.98 16.93 1.43
CA LEU A 8 -4.05 17.48 0.61
C LEU A 8 -3.55 17.92 -0.77
N GLU A 9 -2.36 18.50 -0.86
CA GLU A 9 -1.71 18.87 -2.12
C GLU A 9 -1.47 17.65 -3.02
N ARG A 10 -0.98 16.53 -2.46
CA ARG A 10 -0.80 15.27 -3.20
C ARG A 10 -2.12 14.75 -3.76
N PHE A 11 -3.20 14.80 -2.99
CA PHE A 11 -4.53 14.43 -3.48
C PHE A 11 -5.07 15.40 -4.54
N ARG A 12 -4.78 16.70 -4.43
CA ARG A 12 -5.23 17.71 -5.39
C ARG A 12 -4.72 17.43 -6.80
N LEU A 13 -3.52 16.86 -6.94
CA LEU A 13 -2.97 16.46 -8.25
C LEU A 13 -3.89 15.50 -9.02
N VAL A 14 -4.66 14.64 -8.34
CA VAL A 14 -5.61 13.72 -8.99
C VAL A 14 -6.85 14.46 -9.52
N ILE A 15 -7.19 15.59 -8.92
CA ILE A 15 -8.33 16.45 -9.32
C ILE A 15 -7.91 17.39 -10.45
N ASP A 16 -6.73 18.01 -10.31
CA ASP A 16 -6.23 19.06 -11.19
C ASP A 16 -5.68 18.52 -12.52
N ARG A 17 -5.39 17.21 -12.60
CA ARG A 17 -4.83 16.56 -13.78
C ARG A 17 -5.78 15.53 -14.36
N LYS A 18 -5.95 15.56 -15.68
CA LYS A 18 -6.61 14.46 -16.40
C LYS A 18 -5.69 13.24 -16.39
N ILE A 19 -6.19 12.12 -15.85
CA ILE A 19 -5.47 10.84 -15.87
C ILE A 19 -6.02 9.96 -16.99
N SER A 20 -5.14 9.50 -17.87
CA SER A 20 -5.48 8.71 -19.05
C SER A 20 -5.53 7.22 -18.70
N ALA A 21 -6.53 6.80 -17.93
CA ALA A 21 -6.71 5.42 -17.50
C ALA A 21 -8.20 5.03 -17.45
N THR A 22 -8.49 3.74 -17.59
CA THR A 22 -9.84 3.20 -17.40
C THR A 22 -10.02 2.60 -16.00
N ARG A 23 -11.25 2.65 -15.48
CA ARG A 23 -11.61 2.03 -14.20
C ARG A 23 -12.13 0.62 -14.45
N THR A 24 -11.67 -0.34 -13.66
CA THR A 24 -12.10 -1.75 -13.72
C THR A 24 -12.71 -2.18 -12.38
N ARG A 25 -13.27 -3.39 -12.33
CA ARG A 25 -13.61 -4.01 -11.04
C ARG A 25 -12.32 -4.49 -10.41
N THR A 26 -12.08 -4.06 -9.16
CA THR A 26 -10.88 -4.38 -8.39
C THR A 26 -11.25 -5.34 -7.26
N HIS A 27 -10.24 -5.99 -6.67
CA HIS A 27 -10.39 -6.79 -5.46
C HIS A 27 -10.84 -5.91 -4.27
N GLY A 28 -10.31 -4.69 -4.17
CA GLY A 28 -10.76 -3.65 -3.23
C GLY A 28 -10.14 -3.76 -1.83
N LYS A 29 -9.61 -4.93 -1.46
CA LYS A 29 -8.83 -5.19 -0.23
C LYS A 29 -7.63 -6.11 -0.51
N TYR A 30 -6.91 -5.88 -1.62
CA TYR A 30 -5.81 -6.75 -2.04
C TYR A 30 -4.58 -6.51 -1.18
N ARG A 31 -4.07 -7.58 -0.54
CA ARG A 31 -2.87 -7.59 0.34
C ARG A 31 -2.42 -9.04 0.56
N LEU A 32 -1.29 -9.25 1.24
CA LEU A 32 -0.69 -10.58 1.42
C LEU A 32 -1.64 -11.63 2.02
N GLY A 33 -2.52 -11.22 2.95
CA GLY A 33 -3.50 -12.13 3.56
C GLY A 33 -4.58 -12.66 2.60
N GLN A 34 -4.63 -12.16 1.35
CA GLN A 34 -5.60 -12.54 0.32
C GLN A 34 -4.95 -13.31 -0.82
N VAL A 35 -3.68 -13.68 -0.68
CA VAL A 35 -2.92 -14.41 -1.69
C VAL A 35 -2.42 -15.71 -1.09
N LEU A 36 -2.80 -16.84 -1.70
CA LEU A 36 -2.39 -18.17 -1.30
C LEU A 36 -1.42 -18.75 -2.33
N TYR A 37 -0.25 -19.18 -1.88
CA TYR A 37 0.70 -19.89 -2.72
C TYR A 37 0.39 -21.38 -2.76
N THR A 38 0.27 -21.94 -3.96
CA THR A 38 -0.09 -23.35 -4.20
C THR A 38 1.13 -24.27 -4.40
N GLY A 39 2.35 -23.74 -4.28
CA GLY A 39 3.58 -24.44 -4.65
C GLY A 39 4.03 -24.25 -6.10
N LYS A 40 3.12 -23.80 -6.98
CA LYS A 40 3.45 -23.49 -8.39
C LYS A 40 2.87 -22.17 -8.90
N ASP A 41 1.82 -21.67 -8.26
CA ASP A 41 1.13 -20.45 -8.64
C ASP A 41 0.41 -19.83 -7.43
N PHE A 42 -0.18 -18.65 -7.62
CA PHE A 42 -0.94 -17.92 -6.61
C PHE A 42 -2.44 -17.94 -6.88
N ILE A 43 -3.23 -18.12 -5.83
CA ILE A 43 -4.69 -17.93 -5.86
C ILE A 43 -5.04 -16.68 -5.06
N ILE A 44 -5.83 -15.80 -5.66
CA ILE A 44 -6.38 -14.61 -5.00
C ILE A 44 -7.76 -14.95 -4.44
N ILE A 45 -7.99 -14.64 -3.17
CA ILE A 45 -9.22 -14.98 -2.43
C ILE A 45 -9.84 -13.73 -1.78
N ASP A 46 -11.09 -13.83 -1.33
CA ASP A 46 -11.79 -12.80 -0.53
C ASP A 46 -12.07 -11.47 -1.26
N PHE A 47 -12.70 -11.55 -2.45
CA PHE A 47 -13.19 -10.42 -3.26
C PHE A 47 -14.36 -9.63 -2.65
N LYS A 48 -14.50 -9.65 -1.32
CA LYS A 48 -15.50 -8.86 -0.61
C LYS A 48 -15.16 -7.36 -0.69
N GLY A 49 -13.89 -6.98 -0.76
CA GLY A 49 -13.46 -5.59 -0.62
C GLY A 49 -13.49 -5.11 0.83
N GLU A 50 -13.34 -3.80 1.06
CA GLU A 50 -13.34 -3.23 2.42
C GLU A 50 -14.73 -3.35 3.08
N THR A 51 -14.86 -4.20 4.09
CA THR A 51 -16.14 -4.54 4.74
C THR A 51 -16.79 -3.36 5.46
N ASP A 52 -15.98 -2.38 5.87
CA ASP A 52 -16.42 -1.19 6.57
C ASP A 52 -17.08 -0.17 5.61
N ARG A 53 -17.08 -0.45 4.30
CA ARG A 53 -17.73 0.37 3.27
C ARG A 53 -19.07 -0.23 2.81
N PRO A 54 -20.04 0.60 2.43
CA PRO A 54 -21.32 0.12 1.92
C PRO A 54 -21.15 -0.63 0.58
N LEU A 55 -22.12 -1.50 0.26
CA LEU A 55 -22.03 -2.42 -0.87
C LEU A 55 -21.89 -1.72 -2.23
N ASN A 56 -22.57 -0.59 -2.42
CA ASN A 56 -22.44 0.24 -3.61
C ASN A 56 -20.99 0.67 -3.84
N GLU A 57 -20.31 1.17 -2.81
CA GLU A 57 -18.91 1.60 -2.87
C GLU A 57 -17.95 0.45 -3.15
N ARG A 58 -18.20 -0.73 -2.56
CA ARG A 58 -17.40 -1.94 -2.77
C ARG A 58 -17.51 -2.46 -4.21
N ARG A 59 -18.63 -2.22 -4.89
CA ARG A 59 -18.87 -2.62 -6.29
C ARG A 59 -18.41 -1.58 -7.32
N MET A 60 -18.07 -0.36 -6.90
CA MET A 60 -17.62 0.69 -7.82
C MET A 60 -16.36 0.27 -8.57
N LYS A 61 -16.30 0.59 -9.87
CA LYS A 61 -15.07 0.45 -10.64
C LYS A 61 -14.06 1.50 -10.20
N ARG A 62 -12.79 1.10 -10.04
CA ARG A 62 -11.67 1.97 -9.63
C ARG A 62 -10.43 1.65 -10.47
N SER A 63 -9.36 2.42 -10.31
CA SER A 63 -8.08 2.06 -10.91
C SER A 63 -7.52 0.80 -10.22
N PRO A 64 -6.98 -0.17 -10.98
CA PRO A 64 -6.26 -1.31 -10.42
C PRO A 64 -5.05 -0.93 -9.55
N LEU A 65 -4.48 0.27 -9.76
CA LEU A 65 -3.38 0.77 -8.92
C LEU A 65 -3.77 0.89 -7.43
N ARG A 66 -5.06 0.93 -7.12
CA ARG A 66 -5.54 0.86 -5.74
C ARG A 66 -5.26 -0.48 -5.06
N ASP A 67 -5.38 -1.59 -5.81
CA ASP A 67 -5.03 -2.91 -5.30
C ASP A 67 -3.50 -3.06 -5.21
N VAL A 68 -2.77 -2.53 -6.20
CA VAL A 68 -1.30 -2.46 -6.17
C VAL A 68 -0.83 -1.74 -4.90
N ALA A 69 -1.36 -0.54 -4.62
CA ALA A 69 -1.05 0.20 -3.40
C ALA A 69 -1.38 -0.58 -2.11
N GLY A 70 -2.45 -1.38 -2.11
CA GLY A 70 -2.79 -2.26 -0.99
C GLY A 70 -1.77 -3.38 -0.76
N MET A 71 -1.19 -3.93 -1.83
CA MET A 71 -0.12 -4.92 -1.74
C MET A 71 1.20 -4.28 -1.26
N LEU A 72 1.57 -3.12 -1.80
CA LEU A 72 2.77 -2.38 -1.37
C LEU A 72 2.69 -2.00 0.11
N GLN A 73 1.53 -1.52 0.57
CA GLN A 73 1.25 -1.32 2.00
C GLN A 73 1.50 -2.60 2.81
N SER A 74 1.06 -3.75 2.26
CA SER A 74 1.15 -5.03 2.95
C SER A 74 2.59 -5.50 3.14
N PHE A 75 3.48 -5.23 2.17
CA PHE A 75 4.91 -5.53 2.31
C PHE A 75 5.55 -4.67 3.40
N SER A 76 5.31 -3.36 3.35
CA SER A 76 5.86 -2.42 4.35
C SER A 76 5.36 -2.75 5.76
N TYR A 77 4.06 -3.06 5.89
CA TYR A 77 3.48 -3.48 7.16
C TYR A 77 4.08 -4.80 7.66
N ALA A 78 4.27 -5.80 6.80
CA ALA A 78 4.86 -7.08 7.18
C ALA A 78 6.30 -6.91 7.67
N SER A 79 7.10 -6.11 6.97
CA SER A 79 8.48 -5.75 7.35
C SER A 79 8.53 -5.13 8.75
N LYS A 80 7.73 -4.09 9.00
CA LYS A 80 7.70 -3.39 10.29
C LYS A 80 7.20 -4.26 11.44
N VAL A 81 6.16 -5.08 11.22
CA VAL A 81 5.66 -6.00 12.24
C VAL A 81 6.68 -7.10 12.55
N ALA A 82 7.35 -7.66 11.53
CA ALA A 82 8.38 -8.66 11.74
C ALA A 82 9.52 -8.11 12.60
N LEU A 83 10.05 -6.93 12.25
CA LEU A 83 11.08 -6.24 13.01
C LEU A 83 10.66 -6.01 14.47
N ARG A 84 9.45 -5.48 14.67
CA ARG A 84 8.91 -5.21 16.00
C ARG A 84 8.84 -6.48 16.85
N ASN A 85 8.33 -7.57 16.29
CA ASN A 85 8.23 -8.84 16.99
C ASN A 85 9.60 -9.38 17.42
N GLU A 86 10.63 -9.25 16.57
CA GLU A 86 11.99 -9.69 16.87
C GLU A 86 12.71 -8.80 17.90
N ILE A 87 12.32 -7.52 18.00
CA ILE A 87 12.76 -6.62 19.07
C ILE A 87 12.06 -7.00 20.39
N GLU A 88 10.74 -7.21 20.36
CA GLU A 88 9.94 -7.56 21.53
C GLU A 88 10.31 -8.95 22.11
N SER A 89 10.72 -9.90 21.26
CA SER A 89 11.22 -11.21 21.69
C SER A 89 12.63 -11.18 22.28
N GLY A 90 13.36 -10.08 22.08
CA GLY A 90 14.76 -9.94 22.46
C GLY A 90 15.75 -10.61 21.51
N THR A 91 15.32 -11.13 20.35
CA THR A 91 16.22 -11.65 19.30
C THR A 91 17.13 -10.53 18.80
N ILE A 92 16.57 -9.35 18.55
CA ILE A 92 17.31 -8.16 18.10
C ILE A 92 17.67 -7.32 19.33
N THR A 93 18.98 -7.16 19.55
CA THR A 93 19.47 -6.31 20.64
C THR A 93 19.37 -4.83 20.27
N PRO A 94 19.36 -3.90 21.24
CA PRO A 94 19.40 -2.46 20.95
C PRO A 94 20.60 -2.03 20.09
N ARG A 95 21.71 -2.78 20.12
CA ARG A 95 22.89 -2.53 19.30
C ARG A 95 22.65 -2.84 17.82
N ASP A 96 21.89 -3.89 17.52
CA ASP A 96 21.67 -4.39 16.16
C ASP A 96 20.44 -3.75 15.50
N ARG A 97 19.63 -3.03 16.29
CA ARG A 97 18.37 -2.42 15.86
C ARG A 97 18.50 -1.56 14.61
N GLY A 98 19.44 -0.62 14.57
CA GLY A 98 19.59 0.29 13.43
C GLY A 98 19.96 -0.44 12.14
N ILE A 99 20.85 -1.44 12.24
CA ILE A 99 21.22 -2.28 11.09
C ILE A 99 20.01 -3.08 10.61
N MET A 100 19.21 -3.62 11.52
CA MET A 100 18.03 -4.38 11.12
C MET A 100 16.93 -3.48 10.52
N GLU A 101 16.75 -2.26 11.02
CA GLU A 101 15.87 -1.25 10.41
C GLU A 101 16.27 -1.01 8.95
N ASP A 102 17.56 -0.81 8.66
CA ASP A 102 18.07 -0.65 7.29
C ASP A 102 17.82 -1.89 6.42
N VAL A 103 18.07 -3.09 6.95
CA VAL A 103 17.82 -4.36 6.22
C VAL A 103 16.34 -4.53 5.90
N MET A 104 15.46 -4.20 6.85
CA MET A 104 14.00 -4.30 6.68
C MET A 104 13.46 -3.26 5.69
N HIS A 105 14.04 -2.05 5.67
CA HIS A 105 13.76 -1.04 4.65
C HIS A 105 14.25 -1.46 3.26
N PHE A 106 15.44 -2.05 3.18
CA PHE A 106 15.98 -2.58 1.94
C PHE A 106 15.06 -3.68 1.38
N TRP A 107 14.66 -4.63 2.22
CA TRP A 107 13.77 -5.72 1.83
C TRP A 107 12.42 -5.20 1.32
N ASP A 108 11.78 -4.28 2.07
CA ASP A 108 10.50 -3.66 1.69
C ASP A 108 10.58 -2.98 0.32
N ARG A 109 11.63 -2.17 0.09
CA ARG A 109 11.83 -1.48 -1.19
C ARG A 109 12.03 -2.45 -2.34
N TRP A 110 12.85 -3.50 -2.16
CA TRP A 110 13.13 -4.46 -3.21
C TRP A 110 11.92 -5.32 -3.58
N VAL A 111 11.18 -5.84 -2.59
CA VAL A 111 9.99 -6.64 -2.87
C VAL A 111 8.89 -5.78 -3.51
N SER A 112 8.74 -4.54 -3.05
CA SER A 112 7.81 -3.56 -3.61
C SER A 112 8.16 -3.22 -5.06
N ALA A 113 9.43 -2.95 -5.36
CA ALA A 113 9.90 -2.68 -6.71
C ALA A 113 9.72 -3.89 -7.63
N ALA A 114 10.10 -5.10 -7.18
CA ALA A 114 9.95 -6.32 -7.96
C ALA A 114 8.48 -6.60 -8.29
N PHE A 115 7.59 -6.45 -7.31
CA PHE A 115 6.14 -6.61 -7.52
C PHE A 115 5.59 -5.56 -8.49
N LEU A 116 5.90 -4.28 -8.27
CA LEU A 116 5.38 -3.18 -9.09
C LEU A 116 5.89 -3.29 -10.54
N ASN A 117 7.19 -3.50 -10.73
CA ASN A 117 7.77 -3.66 -12.06
C ASN A 117 7.10 -4.82 -12.81
N ARG A 118 6.94 -5.98 -12.16
CA ARG A 118 6.32 -7.12 -12.83
C ARG A 118 4.85 -6.90 -13.14
N TYR A 119 4.13 -6.20 -12.26
CA TYR A 119 2.75 -5.80 -12.50
C TYR A 119 2.64 -4.89 -13.72
N LEU A 120 3.46 -3.84 -13.79
CA LEU A 120 3.46 -2.87 -14.88
C LEU A 120 3.86 -3.50 -16.22
N GLU A 121 4.88 -4.37 -16.23
CA GLU A 121 5.28 -5.15 -17.41
C GLU A 121 4.13 -6.02 -17.92
N THR A 122 3.49 -6.77 -17.01
CA THR A 122 2.41 -7.70 -17.36
C THR A 122 1.18 -6.95 -17.87
N ALA A 123 0.90 -5.78 -17.32
CA ALA A 123 -0.24 -4.94 -17.67
C ALA A 123 0.09 -3.85 -18.72
N ALA A 124 1.28 -3.85 -19.31
CA ALA A 124 1.75 -2.77 -20.18
C ALA A 124 0.82 -2.47 -21.37
N ASN A 125 0.19 -3.51 -21.93
CA ASN A 125 -0.75 -3.40 -23.05
C ASN A 125 -2.21 -3.17 -22.61
N ALA A 126 -2.47 -3.01 -21.32
CA ALA A 126 -3.82 -2.86 -20.80
C ALA A 126 -4.27 -1.39 -20.77
N ASN A 127 -5.50 -1.15 -21.22
CA ASN A 127 -6.10 0.20 -21.28
C ASN A 127 -6.44 0.80 -19.89
N PHE A 128 -6.17 0.10 -18.80
CA PHE A 128 -6.48 0.55 -17.44
C PHE A 128 -5.30 1.22 -16.72
N LEU A 129 -4.09 1.13 -17.27
CA LEU A 129 -2.95 1.85 -16.73
C LEU A 129 -2.88 3.29 -17.28
N PRO A 130 -2.35 4.24 -16.50
CA PRO A 130 -2.02 5.56 -17.00
C PRO A 130 -1.03 5.50 -18.17
N LYS A 131 -1.12 6.46 -19.10
CA LYS A 131 -0.31 6.46 -20.33
C LYS A 131 1.09 7.04 -20.15
N THR A 132 1.32 7.76 -19.06
CA THR A 132 2.61 8.38 -18.76
C THR A 132 3.05 8.04 -17.36
N GLU A 133 4.35 8.06 -17.15
CA GLU A 133 4.96 7.85 -15.83
C GLU A 133 4.51 8.92 -14.82
N LEU A 134 4.33 10.16 -15.26
CA LEU A 134 3.80 11.23 -14.42
C LEU A 134 2.38 10.91 -13.91
N GLU A 135 1.48 10.50 -14.80
CA GLU A 135 0.12 10.12 -14.41
C GLU A 135 0.12 8.87 -13.50
N LEU A 136 1.02 7.91 -13.76
CA LEU A 136 1.22 6.72 -12.93
C LEU A 136 1.62 7.09 -11.50
N ASN A 137 2.66 7.93 -11.35
CA ASN A 137 3.16 8.36 -10.05
C ASN A 137 2.11 9.14 -9.28
N ILE A 138 1.43 10.10 -9.91
CA ILE A 138 0.32 10.86 -9.28
C ILE A 138 -0.74 9.91 -8.73
N LEU A 139 -1.18 8.93 -9.53
CA LEU A 139 -2.27 8.06 -9.15
C LEU A 139 -1.84 7.01 -8.11
N LEU A 140 -0.63 6.46 -8.22
CA LEU A 140 -0.10 5.49 -7.27
C LEU A 140 0.19 6.16 -5.91
N ASP A 141 0.84 7.32 -5.88
CA ASP A 141 1.10 8.10 -4.66
C ASP A 141 -0.20 8.41 -3.92
N ALA A 142 -1.24 8.85 -4.65
CA ALA A 142 -2.54 9.13 -4.06
C ALA A 142 -3.16 7.88 -3.44
N TYR A 143 -3.05 6.70 -4.08
CA TYR A 143 -3.60 5.48 -3.48
C TYR A 143 -2.76 4.96 -2.30
N LEU A 144 -1.44 5.11 -2.33
CA LEU A 144 -0.58 4.79 -1.18
C LEU A 144 -0.97 5.65 0.02
N LEU A 145 -1.12 6.97 -0.18
CA LEU A 145 -1.58 7.89 0.87
C LEU A 145 -3.01 7.59 1.32
N GLU A 146 -3.96 7.29 0.41
CA GLU A 146 -5.33 6.89 0.77
C GLU A 146 -5.32 5.67 1.70
N LYS A 147 -4.51 4.67 1.37
CA LYS A 147 -4.37 3.46 2.16
C LYS A 147 -3.72 3.72 3.52
N ALA A 148 -2.74 4.62 3.57
CA ALA A 148 -2.04 4.98 4.81
C ALA A 148 -2.97 5.71 5.78
N VAL A 149 -3.71 6.70 5.28
CA VAL A 149 -4.70 7.46 6.07
C VAL A 149 -5.86 6.55 6.52
N TYR A 150 -6.37 5.70 5.64
CA TYR A 150 -7.42 4.75 5.97
C TYR A 150 -6.99 3.77 7.08
N GLU A 151 -5.77 3.25 6.99
CA GLU A 151 -5.20 2.35 7.99
C GLU A 151 -5.03 3.05 9.33
N LEU A 152 -4.45 4.26 9.34
CA LEU A 152 -4.30 5.05 10.56
C LEU A 152 -5.64 5.26 11.27
N ASN A 153 -6.68 5.65 10.53
CA ASN A 153 -8.02 5.83 11.10
C ASN A 153 -8.56 4.53 11.72
N ARG A 154 -8.33 3.39 11.07
CA ARG A 154 -8.73 2.08 11.61
C ARG A 154 -7.97 1.71 12.88
N GLN A 155 -6.66 1.97 12.93
CA GLN A 155 -5.83 1.69 14.10
C GLN A 155 -6.20 2.60 15.29
N LEU A 156 -6.51 3.88 15.02
CA LEU A 156 -7.03 4.83 16.01
C LEU A 156 -8.36 4.36 16.60
N ALA A 157 -9.32 3.99 15.75
CA ALA A 157 -10.63 3.49 16.19
C ALA A 157 -10.52 2.23 17.07
N ARG A 158 -9.49 1.39 16.82
CA ARG A 158 -9.22 0.17 17.58
C ARG A 158 -8.31 0.37 18.80
N ARG A 159 -7.79 1.58 19.03
CA ARG A 159 -6.79 1.89 20.07
C ARG A 159 -5.61 0.91 20.04
N SER A 160 -5.15 0.62 18.83
CA SER A 160 -4.13 -0.40 18.58
C SER A 160 -2.72 0.14 18.84
N HIS A 161 -1.81 -0.68 19.34
CA HIS A 161 -0.39 -0.35 19.47
C HIS A 161 0.32 -0.19 18.12
N LEU A 162 -0.36 -0.49 17.00
CA LEU A 162 0.16 -0.44 15.63
C LEU A 162 -0.04 0.93 14.95
N MET A 163 -0.50 1.94 15.70
CA MET A 163 -0.67 3.30 15.18
C MET A 163 0.65 3.91 14.72
N GLU A 164 1.75 3.65 15.44
CA GLU A 164 3.10 4.16 15.12
C GLU A 164 3.56 3.71 13.73
N ILE A 165 3.39 2.41 13.42
CA ILE A 165 3.69 1.84 12.10
C ILE A 165 2.96 2.57 10.98
N SER A 166 1.69 2.94 11.21
CA SER A 166 0.87 3.66 10.22
C SER A 166 1.33 5.10 10.04
N LEU A 167 1.72 5.77 11.13
CA LEU A 167 2.23 7.15 11.11
C LEU A 167 3.58 7.23 10.40
N GLU A 168 4.50 6.32 10.71
CA GLU A 168 5.80 6.24 10.05
C GLU A 168 5.64 6.02 8.54
N TRP A 169 4.68 5.19 8.13
CA TRP A 169 4.45 4.95 6.70
C TRP A 169 3.93 6.21 5.99
N ILE A 170 3.05 6.99 6.63
CA ILE A 170 2.63 8.29 6.09
C ILE A 170 3.83 9.23 5.95
N LEU A 171 4.70 9.29 6.95
CA LEU A 171 5.90 10.14 6.90
C LEU A 171 6.83 9.74 5.75
N GLN A 172 7.08 8.44 5.57
CA GLN A 172 7.89 7.90 4.48
C GLN A 172 7.32 8.20 3.09
N LEU A 173 6.00 8.27 2.95
CA LEU A 173 5.34 8.62 1.68
C LEU A 173 5.38 10.13 1.39
N LEU A 174 5.72 10.96 2.38
CA LEU A 174 5.79 12.42 2.25
C LEU A 174 7.21 12.96 2.08
N GLU A 175 8.23 12.13 2.34
CA GLU A 175 9.63 12.37 1.99
C GLU A 175 9.86 12.25 0.47
#